data_AF-A0AAE0PZ02-F1
#
_entry.id   AF-A0AAE0PZ02-F1
#
_cell.length_a   1.000
_cell.length_b   1.000
_cell.length_c   1.000
_cell.angle_alpha   90.00
_cell.angle_beta   90.00
_cell.angle_gamma   90.00
#
_symmetry.space_group_name_H-M   'P 1'
#
loop_
_entity.id
_entity.type
_entity.pdbx_description
1 polymer ?
#
loop_
_entity_poly.entity_id
_entity_poly.type
_entity_poly.pdbx_seq_one_letter_code
_entity_poly.pdbx_strand_id
1 'polypeptide(L)'
;MLQTISPDLLPFITTVINGSLTSGHVPTAFKKASVIPILKKPALDPSDISNYRPVSFLSFLSKILEHIVYNQLSDYLLQNNLHDPNQSGFKAAHSTETALLVCFLPGWSLISDTTASARISACLVDISSCMTAHQLKLNPSKTELLVIP
;
A
#
# COMPACT_ATOMS: atom_id res chain seq x y z
N MET A 1 -13.04 -1.86 -27.39
CA MET A 1 -12.00 -2.78 -27.90
C MET A 1 -11.68 -3.89 -26.89
N LEU A 2 -11.07 -3.64 -25.73
CA LEU A 2 -10.75 -4.71 -24.75
C LEU A 2 -11.99 -5.46 -24.21
N GLN A 3 -13.08 -4.75 -23.90
CA GLN A 3 -14.35 -5.38 -23.49
C GLN A 3 -14.98 -6.25 -24.58
N THR A 4 -14.67 -5.97 -25.85
CA THR A 4 -15.25 -6.63 -27.02
C THR A 4 -14.56 -7.97 -27.33
N ILE A 5 -13.25 -8.07 -27.07
CA ILE A 5 -12.45 -9.31 -27.22
C ILE A 5 -12.29 -10.08 -25.90
N SER A 6 -12.91 -9.59 -24.82
CA SER A 6 -12.84 -10.18 -23.49
C SER A 6 -13.24 -11.66 -23.43
N PRO A 7 -14.33 -12.13 -24.09
CA PRO A 7 -14.76 -13.53 -23.91
C PRO A 7 -13.74 -14.54 -24.46
N ASP A 8 -13.03 -14.20 -25.53
CA ASP A 8 -12.04 -15.10 -26.14
C ASP A 8 -10.72 -15.13 -25.36
N LEU A 9 -10.37 -14.02 -24.71
CA LEU A 9 -9.12 -13.90 -23.94
C LEU A 9 -9.28 -14.40 -22.50
N LEU A 10 -10.50 -14.39 -21.96
CA LEU A 10 -10.79 -14.74 -20.57
C LEU A 10 -10.32 -16.15 -20.18
N PRO A 11 -10.50 -17.21 -20.99
CA PRO A 11 -10.00 -18.54 -20.66
C PRO A 11 -8.48 -18.54 -20.49
N PHE A 12 -7.73 -17.89 -21.39
CA PHE A 12 -6.28 -17.82 -21.33
C PHE A 12 -5.79 -17.05 -20.11
N ILE A 13 -6.39 -15.90 -19.81
CA ILE A 13 -6.07 -15.13 -18.60
C ILE A 13 -6.33 -15.99 -17.36
N THR A 14 -7.48 -16.67 -17.31
CA THR A 14 -7.87 -17.52 -16.18
C THR A 14 -6.86 -18.64 -15.97
N THR A 15 -6.44 -19.32 -17.04
CA THR A 15 -5.40 -20.36 -16.98
C THR A 15 -4.07 -19.82 -16.44
N VAL A 16 -3.61 -18.66 -16.92
CA VAL A 16 -2.35 -18.06 -16.48
C VAL A 16 -2.41 -17.66 -15.00
N ILE A 17 -3.49 -17.01 -14.58
CA ILE A 17 -3.68 -16.59 -13.18
C ILE A 17 -3.76 -17.81 -12.26
N ASN A 18 -4.60 -18.79 -12.58
CA ASN A 18 -4.73 -20.00 -11.76
C ASN A 18 -3.41 -20.77 -11.71
N GLY A 19 -2.68 -20.87 -12.82
CA GLY A 19 -1.34 -21.47 -12.84
C GLY A 19 -0.37 -20.78 -11.88
N SER A 20 -0.39 -19.44 -11.82
CA SER A 20 0.42 -18.68 -10.86
C SER A 20 0.02 -18.97 -9.40
N LEU A 21 -1.29 -18.98 -9.10
CA LEU A 21 -1.80 -19.24 -7.75
C LEU A 21 -1.50 -20.67 -7.28
N THR A 22 -1.76 -21.68 -8.12
CA THR A 22 -1.54 -23.09 -7.79
C THR A 22 -0.05 -23.42 -7.63
N SER A 23 0.82 -22.80 -8.43
CA SER A 23 2.28 -22.99 -8.31
C SER A 23 2.93 -22.16 -7.21
N GLY A 24 2.22 -21.18 -6.64
CA GLY A 24 2.79 -20.20 -5.71
C GLY A 24 3.85 -19.29 -6.36
N HIS A 25 3.90 -19.21 -7.68
CA HIS A 25 4.94 -18.47 -8.41
C HIS A 25 4.35 -17.36 -9.26
N VAL A 26 4.80 -16.12 -9.02
CA VAL A 26 4.45 -14.96 -9.86
C VAL A 26 5.39 -14.89 -11.07
N PRO A 27 4.88 -14.93 -12.32
CA PRO A 27 5.70 -14.85 -13.53
C PRO A 27 6.61 -13.63 -13.54
N THR A 28 7.85 -13.79 -14.02
CA THR A 28 8.83 -12.70 -14.11
C THR A 28 8.34 -11.53 -14.98
N ALA A 29 7.55 -11.81 -16.02
CA ALA A 29 6.93 -10.79 -16.85
C ALA A 29 5.96 -9.88 -16.06
N PHE A 30 5.29 -10.41 -15.04
CA PHE A 30 4.32 -9.63 -14.25
C PHE A 30 5.03 -8.68 -13.29
N LYS A 31 6.23 -9.05 -12.84
CA LYS A 31 7.08 -8.22 -11.96
C LYS A 31 7.75 -7.05 -12.68
N LYS A 32 7.64 -6.96 -14.01
CA LYS A 32 8.20 -5.85 -14.79
C LYS A 32 7.22 -4.67 -14.77
N ALA A 33 7.74 -3.49 -14.43
CA ALA A 33 6.99 -2.24 -14.43
C ALA A 33 7.72 -1.17 -15.26
N SER A 34 6.94 -0.32 -15.92
CA SER A 34 7.45 0.93 -16.49
C SER A 34 7.41 2.01 -15.42
N VAL A 35 8.55 2.63 -15.10
CA VAL A 35 8.62 3.68 -14.09
C VAL A 35 8.41 5.03 -14.77
N ILE A 36 7.35 5.74 -14.37
CA ILE A 36 7.04 7.08 -14.89
C ILE A 36 7.23 8.08 -13.75
N PRO A 37 8.11 9.09 -13.89
CA PRO A 37 8.24 10.15 -12.90
C PRO A 37 7.04 11.09 -12.98
N ILE A 38 6.38 11.33 -11.85
CA ILE A 38 5.26 12.27 -11.74
C ILE A 38 5.64 13.37 -10.75
N LEU A 39 5.36 14.63 -11.09
CA LEU A 39 5.63 15.75 -10.20
C LEU A 39 4.75 15.65 -8.94
N LYS A 40 5.36 15.78 -7.74
CA LYS A 40 4.67 15.60 -6.45
C LYS A 40 3.54 16.60 -6.23
N LYS A 41 3.75 17.85 -6.66
CA LYS A 41 2.77 18.94 -6.61
C LYS A 41 2.93 19.83 -7.85
N PRO A 42 1.84 20.35 -8.43
CA PRO A 42 1.91 21.18 -9.63
C PRO A 42 2.78 22.44 -9.51
N ALA A 43 2.91 23.00 -8.30
CA ALA A 43 3.65 24.23 -8.04
C ALA A 43 5.16 24.05 -7.80
N LEU A 44 5.67 22.81 -7.83
CA LEU A 44 7.10 22.54 -7.61
C LEU A 44 7.90 22.75 -8.90
N ASP A 45 9.18 23.10 -8.75
CA ASP A 45 10.10 23.26 -9.88
C ASP A 45 10.29 21.92 -10.62
N PRO A 46 9.92 21.84 -11.92
CA PRO A 46 10.13 20.67 -12.77
C PRO A 46 11.60 20.37 -13.08
N SER A 47 12.51 21.32 -12.83
CA SER A 47 13.94 21.14 -13.07
C SER A 47 14.63 20.36 -11.96
N ASP A 48 14.03 20.34 -10.76
CA ASP A 48 14.55 19.60 -9.61
C ASP A 48 13.96 18.18 -9.56
N ILE A 49 14.83 17.20 -9.81
CA ILE A 49 14.51 15.76 -9.81
C ILE A 49 13.91 15.30 -8.46
N SER A 50 14.26 15.95 -7.33
CA SER A 50 13.75 15.62 -6.00
C SER A 50 12.24 15.89 -5.82
N ASN A 51 11.67 16.66 -6.75
CA ASN A 51 10.24 16.99 -6.81
C ASN A 51 9.40 15.93 -7.54
N TYR A 52 10.02 14.93 -8.15
CA TYR A 52 9.31 13.83 -8.78
C TYR A 52 9.20 12.63 -7.85
N ARG A 53 8.10 11.88 -7.97
CA ARG A 53 7.94 10.55 -7.40
C ARG A 53 7.92 9.52 -8.54
N PRO A 54 8.70 8.43 -8.44
CA PRO A 54 8.59 7.34 -9.39
C PRO A 54 7.27 6.60 -9.19
N VAL A 55 6.50 6.38 -10.25
CA VAL A 55 5.29 5.55 -10.22
C VAL A 55 5.49 4.34 -11.11
N SER A 56 5.35 3.15 -10.54
CA SER A 56 5.50 1.88 -11.24
C SER A 56 4.20 1.48 -11.94
N PHE A 57 4.21 1.45 -13.27
CA PHE A 57 3.11 0.97 -14.10
C PHE A 57 3.34 -0.50 -14.43
N LEU A 58 2.69 -1.37 -13.66
CA LEU A 58 2.66 -2.81 -13.89
C LEU A 58 1.73 -3.18 -15.04
N SER A 59 2.01 -4.33 -15.67
CA SER A 59 1.14 -4.87 -16.71
C SER A 59 -0.28 -5.14 -16.20
N PHE A 60 -1.25 -5.07 -17.10
CA PHE A 60 -2.66 -5.36 -16.79
C PHE A 60 -2.83 -6.75 -16.12
N LEU A 61 -2.10 -7.76 -16.60
CA LEU A 61 -2.15 -9.11 -16.04
C LEU A 61 -1.61 -9.19 -14.61
N SER A 62 -0.55 -8.43 -14.28
CA SER A 62 -0.05 -8.34 -12.89
C SER A 62 -1.12 -7.79 -11.96
N LYS A 63 -1.79 -6.71 -12.38
CA LYS A 63 -2.85 -6.08 -11.58
C LYS A 63 -4.05 -7.01 -11.37
N ILE A 64 -4.40 -7.84 -12.36
CA ILE A 64 -5.43 -8.87 -12.19
C ILE A 64 -5.03 -9.87 -11.11
N LEU A 65 -3.80 -10.39 -11.17
CA LEU A 65 -3.30 -11.34 -10.18
C LEU A 65 -3.31 -10.73 -8.78
N GLU A 66 -2.76 -9.52 -8.62
CA GLU A 66 -2.75 -8.78 -7.36
C GLU A 66 -4.16 -8.58 -6.81
N HIS A 67 -5.11 -8.19 -7.66
CA HIS A 67 -6.50 -7.96 -7.25
C HIS A 67 -7.18 -9.25 -6.79
N ILE A 68 -6.95 -10.37 -7.48
CA ILE A 68 -7.51 -11.68 -7.10
C ILE A 68 -6.93 -12.14 -5.76
N VAL A 69 -5.61 -12.05 -5.58
CA VAL A 69 -4.95 -12.39 -4.32
C VAL A 69 -5.45 -11.50 -3.18
N TYR A 70 -5.55 -10.19 -3.42
CA TYR A 70 -6.08 -9.24 -2.45
C TYR A 70 -7.48 -9.64 -1.98
N ASN A 71 -8.41 -9.89 -2.91
CA ASN A 71 -9.78 -10.27 -2.55
C ASN A 71 -9.82 -11.57 -1.73
N GLN A 72 -9.10 -12.61 -2.17
CA GLN A 72 -9.06 -13.89 -1.45
C GLN A 72 -8.47 -13.74 -0.04
N LEU A 73 -7.40 -12.96 0.10
CA LEU A 73 -6.76 -12.71 1.39
C LEU A 73 -7.65 -11.86 2.31
N SER A 74 -8.25 -10.79 1.80
CA SER A 74 -9.17 -9.95 2.56
C SER A 74 -10.37 -10.72 3.07
N ASP A 75 -10.98 -11.56 2.21
CA ASP A 75 -12.10 -12.41 2.60
C ASP A 75 -11.70 -13.41 3.69
N TYR A 76 -10.53 -14.03 3.55
CA TYR A 76 -10.01 -14.96 4.56
C TYR A 76 -9.76 -14.27 5.92
N LEU A 77 -9.12 -13.10 5.92
CA LEU A 77 -8.85 -12.34 7.14
C LEU A 77 -10.15 -11.92 7.84
N LEU A 78 -11.16 -11.52 7.07
CA LEU A 78 -12.46 -11.13 7.59
C LEU A 78 -13.21 -12.33 8.20
N GLN A 79 -13.32 -13.44 7.46
CA GLN A 79 -14.05 -14.63 7.90
C GLN A 79 -13.45 -15.28 9.16
N ASN A 80 -12.14 -15.13 9.36
CA ASN A 80 -11.42 -15.72 10.49
C ASN A 80 -11.13 -14.71 11.62
N ASN A 81 -11.64 -13.48 11.54
CA ASN A 81 -11.37 -12.41 12.51
C ASN A 81 -9.87 -12.17 12.77
N LEU A 82 -9.06 -12.20 11.71
CA LEU A 82 -7.60 -12.06 11.78
C LEU A 82 -7.12 -10.62 11.55
N HIS A 83 -8.04 -9.66 11.44
CA HIS A 83 -7.66 -8.26 11.39
C HIS A 83 -7.18 -7.76 12.75
N ASP A 84 -6.09 -7.01 12.76
CA ASP A 84 -5.69 -6.27 13.95
C ASP A 84 -6.80 -5.27 14.33
N PRO A 85 -7.28 -5.26 15.58
CA PRO A 85 -8.31 -4.35 16.05
C PRO A 85 -7.89 -2.87 15.96
N ASN A 86 -6.59 -2.59 15.99
CA ASN A 86 -6.00 -1.25 15.92
C ASN A 86 -5.57 -0.86 14.49
N GLN A 87 -5.68 -1.75 13.51
CA GLN A 87 -5.41 -1.42 12.11
C GLN A 87 -6.59 -0.66 11.51
N SER A 88 -6.34 0.58 11.08
CA SER A 88 -7.30 1.38 10.30
C SER A 88 -6.87 1.59 8.84
N GLY A 89 -5.59 1.50 8.53
CA GLY A 89 -5.10 1.60 7.15
C GLY A 89 -5.39 0.33 6.36
N PHE A 90 -5.78 0.48 5.09
CA PHE A 90 -6.02 -0.63 4.15
C PHE A 90 -7.06 -1.65 4.63
N LYS A 91 -8.03 -1.20 5.44
CA LYS A 91 -9.12 -2.01 5.98
C LYS A 91 -10.46 -1.40 5.55
N ALA A 92 -11.35 -2.24 5.04
CA ALA A 92 -12.68 -1.80 4.62
C ALA A 92 -13.44 -1.14 5.80
N ALA A 93 -14.19 -0.08 5.51
CA ALA A 93 -14.92 0.72 6.49
C ALA A 93 -14.08 1.41 7.59
N HIS A 94 -12.76 1.46 7.43
CA HIS A 94 -11.86 2.28 8.26
C HIS A 94 -11.29 3.43 7.44
N SER A 95 -10.89 4.50 8.14
CA SER A 95 -10.33 5.71 7.54
C SER A 95 -9.26 6.31 8.45
N THR A 96 -8.70 7.44 8.05
CA THR A 96 -7.77 8.20 8.90
C THR A 96 -8.47 8.72 10.16
N GLU A 97 -9.76 9.04 10.08
CA GLU A 97 -10.57 9.47 11.20
C GLU A 97 -10.80 8.35 12.21
N THR A 98 -11.06 7.11 11.76
CA THR A 98 -11.18 5.98 12.69
C THR A 98 -9.87 5.69 13.40
N ALA A 99 -8.72 5.86 12.72
CA ALA A 99 -7.40 5.80 13.34
C ALA A 99 -7.21 6.87 14.42
N LEU A 100 -7.59 8.12 14.14
CA LEU A 100 -7.53 9.21 15.11
C LEU A 100 -8.42 8.90 16.32
N LEU A 101 -9.67 8.48 16.11
CA LEU A 101 -10.57 8.14 17.21
C LEU A 101 -10.01 7.04 18.11
N VAL A 102 -9.41 5.99 17.55
CA VAL A 102 -8.71 4.94 18.33
C VAL A 102 -7.50 5.51 19.09
N CYS A 103 -6.74 6.42 18.48
CA CYS A 103 -5.63 7.08 19.18
C CYS A 103 -6.11 8.01 20.31
N PHE A 104 -7.31 8.60 20.20
CA PHE A 104 -7.78 9.71 21.02
C PHE A 104 -9.01 9.42 21.93
N LEU A 105 -9.58 8.20 21.98
CA LEU A 105 -10.71 7.80 22.86
C LEU A 105 -10.45 6.46 23.60
N PRO A 106 -11.10 6.14 24.76
CA PRO A 106 -11.44 6.94 25.93
C PRO A 106 -10.35 6.86 27.03
N GLY A 107 -10.10 7.99 27.70
CA GLY A 107 -8.95 8.24 28.60
C GLY A 107 -8.33 9.64 28.39
N TRP A 108 -8.75 10.31 27.30
CA TRP A 108 -8.26 11.60 26.84
C TRP A 108 -8.73 12.82 27.67
N SER A 109 -9.70 12.68 28.58
CA SER A 109 -10.10 13.80 29.46
C SER A 109 -8.98 14.30 30.39
N LEU A 110 -7.78 13.70 30.35
CA LEU A 110 -6.64 14.02 31.21
C LEU A 110 -5.31 14.28 30.45
N ILE A 111 -5.32 14.32 29.12
CA ILE A 111 -4.07 14.32 28.33
C ILE A 111 -3.79 15.71 27.73
N SER A 112 -2.72 16.37 28.19
CA SER A 112 -2.23 17.65 27.64
C SER A 112 -1.63 17.50 26.24
N ASP A 113 -1.61 18.57 25.44
CA ASP A 113 -1.08 18.62 24.06
C ASP A 113 0.33 18.00 23.92
N THR A 114 1.15 18.10 24.96
CA THR A 114 2.50 17.49 25.07
C THR A 114 2.50 15.98 24.87
N THR A 115 1.46 15.27 25.31
CA THR A 115 1.40 13.81 25.28
C THR A 115 0.93 13.29 23.91
N ALA A 116 0.10 14.04 23.17
CA ALA A 116 -0.25 13.69 21.80
C ALA A 116 0.96 13.78 20.86
N SER A 117 1.72 14.88 20.97
CA SER A 117 2.98 15.06 20.23
C SER A 117 3.99 13.94 20.56
N ALA A 118 4.10 13.55 21.83
CA ALA A 118 4.97 12.45 22.24
C ALA A 118 4.55 11.09 21.63
N ARG A 119 3.24 10.80 21.57
CA ARG A 119 2.72 9.54 20.98
C ARG A 119 2.89 9.49 19.47
N ILE A 120 2.63 10.60 18.77
CA ILE A 120 2.88 10.70 17.32
C ILE A 120 4.37 10.50 17.04
N SER A 121 5.23 11.14 17.84
CA SER A 121 6.69 10.99 17.70
C SER A 121 7.14 9.55 17.94
N ALA A 122 6.61 8.88 18.97
CA ALA A 122 6.91 7.48 19.24
C ALA A 122 6.47 6.56 18.10
N CYS A 123 5.28 6.78 17.53
CA CYS A 123 4.78 6.03 16.38
C CYS A 123 5.67 6.22 15.14
N LEU A 124 6.11 7.45 14.85
CA LEU A 124 7.03 7.72 13.75
C LEU A 124 8.40 7.06 13.94
N VAL A 125 8.91 7.02 15.17
CA VAL A 125 10.16 6.31 15.51
C VAL A 125 10.01 4.81 15.31
N ASP A 126 8.88 4.22 15.72
CA ASP A 126 8.61 2.79 15.54
C ASP A 126 8.51 2.41 14.06
N ILE A 127 7.74 3.18 13.28
CA ILE A 127 7.65 3.01 11.82
C ILE A 127 9.05 3.13 11.18
N SER A 128 9.83 4.15 11.54
CA SER A 128 11.18 4.33 11.01
C SER A 128 12.12 3.17 11.36
N SER A 129 12.00 2.63 12.57
CA SER A 129 12.81 1.49 13.04
C SER A 129 12.45 0.20 12.31
N CYS A 130 11.15 -0.09 12.19
CA CYS A 130 10.62 -1.22 11.42
C CYS A 130 11.05 -1.16 9.95
N MET A 131 10.93 0.02 9.34
CA MET A 131 11.36 0.24 7.96
C MET A 131 12.86 -0.01 7.80
N THR A 132 13.69 0.53 8.69
CA THR A 132 15.16 0.34 8.63
C THR A 132 15.53 -1.15 8.71
N ALA A 133 14.85 -1.91 9.57
CA ALA A 133 15.03 -3.36 9.68
C ALA A 133 14.70 -4.11 8.38
N HIS A 134 13.82 -3.55 7.53
CA HIS A 134 13.40 -4.10 6.25
C HIS A 134 14.04 -3.38 5.05
N GLN A 135 15.16 -2.66 5.25
CA GLN A 135 15.88 -1.92 4.19
C GLN A 135 15.05 -0.82 3.50
N LEU A 136 14.05 -0.30 4.22
CA LEU A 136 13.21 0.82 3.81
C LEU A 136 13.60 2.06 4.62
N LYS A 137 13.47 3.25 4.04
CA LYS A 137 13.70 4.52 4.74
C LYS A 137 12.46 5.39 4.72
N LEU A 138 11.99 5.75 5.91
CA LEU A 138 10.97 6.77 6.06
C LEU A 138 11.61 8.09 5.64
N ASN A 139 10.96 8.84 4.76
CA ASN A 139 11.37 10.20 4.49
C ASN A 139 10.59 11.14 5.45
N PRO A 140 11.20 11.60 6.57
CA PRO A 140 10.48 12.38 7.57
C PRO A 140 9.99 13.73 7.05
N SER A 141 10.50 14.21 5.90
CA SER A 141 10.06 15.45 5.27
C SER A 141 9.03 15.26 4.15
N LYS A 142 8.79 14.02 3.69
CA LYS A 142 7.80 13.69 2.65
C LYS A 142 7.26 12.28 2.89
N THR A 143 5.95 12.10 3.08
CA THR A 143 5.25 10.82 3.35
C THR A 143 5.36 9.79 2.21
N GLU A 144 6.57 9.39 1.83
CA GLU A 144 6.89 8.47 0.73
C GLU A 144 8.00 7.48 1.18
N LEU A 145 7.91 6.25 0.68
CA LEU A 145 8.86 5.16 0.92
C LEU A 145 10.09 5.33 0.02
N LEU A 146 11.29 5.37 0.60
CA LEU A 146 12.54 5.24 -0.16
C LEU A 146 13.09 3.82 0.05
N VAL A 147 13.25 3.07 -1.04
CA VAL A 147 14.03 1.82 -1.01
C VAL A 147 15.50 2.24 -1.02
N ILE A 148 16.26 1.89 0.02
CA ILE A 148 17.71 2.07 0.00
C ILE A 148 18.31 0.86 -0.71
N PRO A 149 19.21 1.03 -1.69
CA PRO A 149 19.96 -0.09 -2.27
C PRO A 149 20.84 -0.80 -1.22
#